data_AF-R0JT34-F1
#
_entry.id   AF-R0JT34-F1
#
_cell.length_a   1.000
_cell.length_b   1.000
_cell.length_c   1.000
_cell.angle_alpha   90.00
_cell.angle_beta   90.00
_cell.angle_gamma   90.00
#
_symmetry.space_group_name_H-M   'P 1'
#
loop_
_entity.id
_entity.type
_entity.pdbx_description
1 polymer ?
#
loop_
_entity_poly.entity_id
_entity_poly.type
_entity_poly.pdbx_seq_one_letter_code
_entity_poly.pdbx_strand_id
1 'polypeptide(L)'
;YDLSASTFSPDGRVFQVEYAMKAVENSSTAIGIRCKDGVVFGVEKLVLSKLYEEGSNKRLFNVDRHVGMAVAGLLADARSLADIAREEASNFRSNYGYDIPLKHLADRVAMYVHAYTLYSAVRPFGCSFMLGSYDNDDGAQLYMIDPSGVSY
;
A
#
# COMPACT_ATOMS: atom_id res chain seq x y z
N TYR A 1 2.58 -13.51 23.80
CA TYR A 1 3.58 -13.31 22.72
C TYR A 1 3.02 -12.45 21.59
N ASP A 2 2.02 -11.60 21.86
CA ASP A 2 1.23 -10.91 20.84
C ASP A 2 0.98 -9.43 21.17
N LEU A 3 1.56 -8.90 22.25
CA LEU A 3 1.45 -7.50 22.64
C LEU A 3 2.47 -6.58 21.94
N SER A 4 3.43 -7.14 21.19
CA SER A 4 4.51 -6.38 20.59
C SER A 4 4.95 -6.99 19.26
N ALA A 5 5.34 -6.12 18.32
CA ALA A 5 5.89 -6.52 17.02
C ALA A 5 7.33 -7.05 17.14
N SER A 6 8.06 -6.68 18.19
CA SER A 6 9.45 -7.13 18.42
C SER A 6 9.56 -8.51 19.08
N THR A 7 8.45 -9.23 19.24
CA THR A 7 8.39 -10.52 19.97
C THR A 7 7.89 -11.62 19.06
N PHE A 8 8.74 -12.62 18.82
CA PHE A 8 8.34 -13.85 18.14
C PHE A 8 7.52 -14.76 19.07
N SER A 9 6.54 -15.46 18.51
CA SER A 9 5.86 -16.56 19.17
C SER A 9 6.76 -17.80 19.27
N PRO A 10 6.41 -18.79 20.13
CA PRO A 10 7.11 -20.07 20.16
C PRO A 10 7.16 -20.79 18.80
N ASP A 11 6.20 -20.51 17.91
CA ASP A 11 6.12 -21.07 16.56
C ASP A 11 6.88 -20.24 15.51
N GLY A 12 7.62 -19.21 15.91
CA GLY A 12 8.40 -18.34 15.01
C GLY A 12 7.58 -17.30 14.24
N ARG A 13 6.39 -16.93 14.74
CA ARG A 13 5.45 -16.01 14.08
C ARG A 13 5.42 -14.66 14.78
N VAL A 14 5.07 -13.59 14.03
CA VAL A 14 4.85 -12.25 14.60
C VAL A 14 3.35 -11.93 14.59
N PHE A 15 2.67 -12.20 15.69
CA PHE A 15 1.20 -12.09 15.76
C PHE A 15 0.66 -10.67 15.47
N GLN A 16 1.42 -9.62 15.80
CA GLN A 16 1.01 -8.24 15.49
C GLN A 16 0.87 -7.98 13.98
N VAL A 17 1.71 -8.61 13.15
CA VAL A 17 1.60 -8.52 11.68
C VAL A 17 0.37 -9.28 11.19
N GLU A 18 0.09 -10.45 11.76
CA GLU A 18 -1.10 -11.23 11.40
C GLU A 18 -2.40 -10.53 11.78
N TYR A 19 -2.42 -9.83 12.92
CA TYR A 19 -3.57 -9.02 13.32
C TYR A 19 -3.78 -7.84 12.36
N ALA A 20 -2.70 -7.21 11.89
CA ALA A 20 -2.78 -6.18 10.86
C ALA A 20 -3.32 -6.74 9.53
N MET A 21 -2.91 -7.94 9.12
CA MET A 21 -3.46 -8.62 7.94
C MET A 21 -4.96 -8.91 8.08
N LYS A 22 -5.42 -9.35 9.26
CA LYS A 22 -6.86 -9.53 9.53
C LYS A 22 -7.66 -8.22 9.39
N ALA A 23 -7.06 -7.07 9.69
CA ALA A 23 -7.71 -5.78 9.46
C ALA A 23 -7.92 -5.49 7.97
N VAL A 24 -7.01 -5.98 7.11
CA VAL A 24 -7.15 -5.92 5.64
C VAL A 24 -8.27 -6.84 5.16
N GLU A 25 -8.31 -8.08 5.66
CA GLU A 25 -9.33 -9.08 5.29
C GLU A 25 -10.76 -8.63 5.62
N ASN A 26 -10.94 -7.82 6.67
CA ASN A 26 -12.23 -7.25 7.04
C ASN A 26 -12.65 -6.02 6.20
N SER A 27 -11.80 -5.56 5.28
CA SER A 27 -12.09 -4.43 4.39
C SER A 27 -12.85 -4.89 3.13
N SER A 28 -13.57 -3.96 2.49
CA SER A 28 -14.19 -4.25 1.18
C SER A 28 -13.14 -4.46 0.10
N THR A 29 -13.50 -5.19 -0.95
CA THR A 29 -12.50 -5.73 -1.89
C THR A 29 -11.92 -4.64 -2.82
N ALA A 30 -10.61 -4.72 -3.09
CA ALA A 30 -9.94 -3.96 -4.14
C ALA A 30 -9.22 -4.93 -5.09
N ILE A 31 -9.34 -4.70 -6.40
CA ILE A 31 -8.72 -5.51 -7.44
C ILE A 31 -7.85 -4.64 -8.36
N GLY A 32 -6.75 -5.21 -8.84
CA GLY A 32 -5.88 -4.62 -9.85
C GLY A 32 -5.62 -5.65 -10.94
N ILE A 33 -5.78 -5.27 -12.20
CA ILE A 33 -5.52 -6.14 -13.36
C ILE A 33 -4.51 -5.43 -14.26
N ARG A 34 -3.38 -6.09 -14.50
CA ARG A 34 -2.40 -5.69 -15.50
C ARG A 34 -2.80 -6.23 -16.87
N CYS A 35 -2.93 -5.33 -17.84
CA CYS A 35 -3.14 -5.63 -19.25
C CYS A 35 -1.84 -5.43 -20.03
N LYS A 36 -1.90 -5.61 -21.35
CA LYS A 36 -0.75 -5.40 -22.26
C LYS A 36 -0.30 -3.93 -22.27
N ASP A 37 -1.25 -3.02 -22.18
CA ASP A 37 -1.13 -1.59 -22.46
C ASP A 37 -1.56 -0.70 -21.27
N GLY A 38 -1.71 -1.28 -20.09
CA GLY A 38 -2.03 -0.51 -18.89
C GLY A 38 -2.40 -1.37 -17.68
N VAL A 39 -2.79 -0.67 -16.62
CA VAL A 39 -3.28 -1.28 -15.38
C VAL A 39 -4.63 -0.67 -15.04
N VAL A 40 -5.58 -1.51 -14.67
CA VAL A 40 -6.92 -1.09 -14.24
C VAL A 40 -7.11 -1.45 -12.77
N PHE A 41 -7.56 -0.48 -11.99
CA PHE A 41 -7.97 -0.68 -10.61
C PHE A 41 -9.49 -0.62 -10.47
N GLY A 42 -10.04 -1.50 -9.66
CA GLY A 42 -11.43 -1.50 -9.23
C GLY A 42 -11.51 -1.62 -7.72
N VAL A 43 -12.35 -0.81 -7.07
CA VAL A 43 -12.54 -0.90 -5.62
C VAL A 43 -14.03 -0.94 -5.31
N GLU A 44 -14.43 -1.97 -4.57
CA GLU A 44 -15.73 -2.02 -3.93
C GLU A 44 -15.72 -0.99 -2.79
N LYS A 45 -16.55 0.05 -2.91
CA LYS A 45 -16.69 1.09 -1.89
C LYS A 45 -18.08 1.03 -1.27
N LEU A 46 -18.16 0.46 -0.07
CA LEU A 46 -19.41 0.42 0.69
C LEU A 46 -19.86 1.82 1.11
N VAL A 47 -21.11 2.17 0.82
CA VAL A 47 -21.74 3.42 1.27
C VAL A 47 -22.45 3.14 2.59
N LEU A 48 -21.80 3.47 3.70
CA LEU A 48 -22.33 3.18 5.05
C LEU A 48 -23.51 4.08 5.43
N SER A 49 -23.61 5.26 4.80
CA SER A 49 -24.68 6.21 5.03
C SER A 49 -24.97 7.00 3.76
N LYS A 50 -26.26 7.26 3.50
CA LYS A 50 -26.71 8.15 2.42
C LYS A 50 -26.34 9.62 2.65
N LEU A 51 -25.84 9.96 3.84
CA LEU A 51 -25.36 11.30 4.17
C LEU A 51 -23.99 11.60 3.57
N TYR A 52 -23.26 10.58 3.10
CA TYR A 52 -21.96 10.78 2.48
C TYR A 52 -22.11 11.29 1.04
N GLU A 53 -21.31 12.30 0.71
CA GLU A 53 -21.14 12.77 -0.65
C GLU A 53 -20.66 11.63 -1.56
N GLU A 54 -21.16 11.60 -2.80
CA GLU A 54 -20.62 10.71 -3.81
C GLU A 54 -19.12 10.98 -4.02
N GLY A 55 -18.33 9.91 -4.19
CA GLY A 55 -16.88 10.04 -4.32
C GLY A 55 -16.11 10.34 -3.01
N SER A 56 -16.78 10.52 -1.85
CA SER A 56 -16.10 10.62 -0.54
C SER A 56 -15.36 9.33 -0.17
N ASN A 57 -14.38 9.43 0.73
CA ASN A 57 -13.56 8.31 1.23
C ASN A 57 -12.93 7.47 0.10
N LYS A 58 -12.28 8.15 -0.85
CA LYS A 58 -11.57 7.50 -1.95
C LYS A 58 -10.53 6.53 -1.41
N ARG A 59 -10.48 5.36 -2.04
CA ARG A 59 -9.50 4.29 -1.83
C ARG A 59 -8.54 4.12 -3.01
N LEU A 60 -8.63 5.06 -3.96
CA LEU A 60 -7.76 5.20 -5.10
C LEU A 60 -7.03 6.53 -4.94
N PHE A 61 -5.71 6.50 -5.06
CA PHE A 61 -4.85 7.66 -4.89
C PHE A 61 -3.88 7.77 -6.07
N ASN A 62 -3.60 8.99 -6.47
CA ASN A 62 -2.46 9.27 -7.35
C ASN A 62 -1.25 9.47 -6.43
N VAL A 63 -0.22 8.66 -6.63
CA VAL A 63 1.05 8.73 -5.89
C VAL A 63 2.07 9.55 -6.67
N ASP A 64 2.08 9.39 -7.98
CA ASP A 64 2.84 10.24 -8.89
C ASP A 64 2.03 10.44 -10.19
N ARG A 65 2.56 11.21 -11.15
CA ARG A 65 1.91 11.48 -12.43
C ARG A 65 1.59 10.21 -13.23
N HIS A 66 2.45 9.20 -13.11
CA HIS A 66 2.36 7.91 -13.81
C HIS A 66 2.03 6.73 -12.87
N VAL A 67 1.77 6.98 -11.58
CA VAL A 67 1.55 5.92 -10.57
C VAL A 67 0.22 6.09 -9.84
N GLY A 68 -0.64 5.09 -9.97
CA GLY A 68 -1.87 4.92 -9.20
C GLY A 68 -1.70 3.94 -8.05
N MET A 69 -2.44 4.15 -6.97
CA MET A 69 -2.46 3.31 -5.77
C MET A 69 -3.90 2.95 -5.40
N ALA A 70 -4.15 1.66 -5.16
CA ALA A 70 -5.43 1.15 -4.68
C ALA A 70 -5.25 0.46 -3.33
N VAL A 71 -6.11 0.73 -2.36
CA VAL A 71 -5.86 0.32 -0.95
C VAL A 71 -6.99 -0.50 -0.35
N ALA A 72 -6.67 -1.38 0.60
CA ALA A 72 -7.59 -2.12 1.46
C ALA A 72 -7.08 -2.16 2.91
N GLY A 73 -8.01 -2.25 3.86
CA GLY A 73 -7.72 -2.16 5.30
C GLY A 73 -8.05 -0.79 5.90
N LEU A 74 -7.28 -0.37 6.89
CA LEU A 74 -7.50 0.87 7.64
C LEU A 74 -7.16 2.09 6.78
N LEU A 75 -8.19 2.88 6.41
CA LEU A 75 -8.03 3.99 5.46
C LEU A 75 -7.12 5.12 5.96
N ALA A 76 -7.02 5.32 7.28
CA ALA A 76 -6.12 6.32 7.85
C ALA A 76 -4.65 5.97 7.59
N ASP A 77 -4.28 4.71 7.84
CA ASP A 77 -2.94 4.18 7.55
C ASP A 77 -2.63 4.25 6.05
N ALA A 78 -3.60 3.89 5.22
CA ALA A 78 -3.45 3.92 3.76
C ALA A 78 -3.17 5.34 3.23
N ARG A 79 -3.80 6.38 3.81
CA ARG A 79 -3.50 7.78 3.46
C ARG A 79 -2.07 8.16 3.84
N SER A 80 -1.62 7.76 5.04
CA SER A 80 -0.24 7.99 5.47
C SER A 80 0.76 7.35 4.50
N LEU A 81 0.51 6.12 4.05
CA LEU A 81 1.38 5.43 3.10
C LEU A 81 1.32 6.05 1.70
N ALA A 82 0.17 6.57 1.27
CA ALA A 82 0.06 7.32 0.03
C ALA A 82 0.93 8.59 0.07
N ASP A 83 0.98 9.27 1.21
CA ASP A 83 1.83 10.47 1.39
C ASP A 83 3.32 10.12 1.43
N ILE A 84 3.70 9.04 2.13
CA ILE A 84 5.09 8.53 2.12
C ILE A 84 5.52 8.15 0.69
N ALA A 85 4.64 7.48 -0.07
CA ALA A 85 4.94 7.10 -1.45
C ALA A 85 5.08 8.32 -2.38
N ARG A 86 4.26 9.37 -2.17
CA ARG A 86 4.39 10.65 -2.89
C ARG A 86 5.71 11.33 -2.58
N GLU A 87 6.11 11.34 -1.31
CA GLU A 87 7.37 11.91 -0.86
C GLU A 87 8.56 11.18 -1.50
N GLU A 88 8.56 9.85 -1.46
CA GLU A 88 9.63 9.05 -2.08
C GLU A 88 9.72 9.29 -3.60
N ALA A 89 8.59 9.31 -4.31
CA ALA A 89 8.56 9.59 -5.74
C ALA A 89 9.06 11.01 -6.07
N SER A 90 8.66 12.01 -5.27
CA SER A 90 9.12 13.39 -5.41
C SER A 90 10.61 13.54 -5.14
N ASN A 91 11.11 12.90 -4.09
CA ASN A 91 12.53 12.89 -3.73
C ASN A 91 13.37 12.22 -4.81
N PHE A 92 12.91 11.10 -5.35
CA PHE A 92 13.57 10.41 -6.44
C PHE A 92 13.70 11.31 -7.68
N ARG A 93 12.60 11.95 -8.11
CA ARG A 93 12.62 12.87 -9.24
C ARG A 93 13.54 14.06 -9.00
N SER A 94 13.56 14.59 -7.77
CA SER A 94 14.41 15.72 -7.40
C SER A 94 15.90 15.37 -7.43
N ASN A 95 16.25 14.15 -7.02
CA ASN A 95 17.64 13.69 -6.94
C ASN A 95 18.19 13.17 -8.28
N TYR A 96 17.36 12.47 -9.05
CA TYR A 96 17.80 11.77 -10.27
C TYR A 96 17.31 12.44 -11.56
N GLY A 97 16.34 13.35 -11.50
CA GLY A 97 15.88 14.14 -12.64
C GLY A 97 14.89 13.44 -13.59
N TYR A 98 14.40 12.25 -13.25
CA TYR A 98 13.40 11.52 -14.03
C TYR A 98 12.37 10.81 -13.13
N ASP A 99 11.33 10.27 -13.75
CA ASP A 99 10.23 9.62 -13.05
C ASP A 99 10.66 8.30 -12.39
N ILE A 100 10.20 8.05 -11.16
CA ILE A 100 10.61 6.86 -10.41
C ILE A 100 10.10 5.57 -11.09
N PRO A 101 10.96 4.55 -11.33
CA PRO A 101 10.51 3.25 -11.78
C PRO A 101 9.60 2.60 -10.72
N LEU A 102 8.49 2.00 -11.13
CA LEU A 102 7.48 1.48 -10.19
C LEU A 102 8.05 0.41 -9.26
N LYS A 103 8.89 -0.48 -9.79
CA LYS A 103 9.58 -1.49 -8.98
C LYS A 103 10.38 -0.86 -7.84
N HIS A 104 11.11 0.23 -8.12
CA HIS A 104 11.89 0.91 -7.09
C HIS A 104 10.98 1.55 -6.05
N LEU A 105 9.91 2.22 -6.48
CA LEU A 105 8.93 2.79 -5.56
C LEU A 105 8.28 1.71 -4.66
N ALA A 106 7.91 0.56 -5.23
CA ALA A 106 7.34 -0.56 -4.50
C ALA A 106 8.30 -1.09 -3.43
N ASP A 107 9.56 -1.35 -3.80
CA ASP A 107 10.60 -1.83 -2.86
C ASP A 107 10.84 -0.83 -1.72
N ARG A 108 10.87 0.47 -2.02
CA ARG A 108 11.12 1.53 -1.03
C ARG A 108 9.98 1.67 -0.03
N VAL A 109 8.73 1.68 -0.50
CA VAL A 109 7.56 1.74 0.38
C VAL A 109 7.40 0.44 1.16
N ALA A 110 7.65 -0.72 0.54
CA ALA A 110 7.63 -2.02 1.22
C ALA A 110 8.63 -2.07 2.38
N MET A 111 9.87 -1.58 2.17
CA MET A 111 10.89 -1.48 3.20
C MET A 111 10.48 -0.53 4.33
N TYR A 112 9.81 0.58 4.01
CA TYR A 112 9.24 1.48 5.02
C TYR A 112 8.16 0.78 5.86
N VAL A 113 7.25 0.05 5.23
CA VAL A 113 6.23 -0.77 5.93
C VAL A 113 6.90 -1.81 6.82
N HIS A 114 7.91 -2.51 6.31
CA HIS A 114 8.64 -3.53 7.05
C HIS A 114 9.26 -2.98 8.34
N ALA A 115 9.82 -1.77 8.30
CA ALA A 115 10.44 -1.15 9.49
C ALA A 115 9.45 -1.00 10.67
N TYR A 116 8.15 -0.86 10.40
CA TYR A 116 7.09 -0.78 11.41
C TYR A 116 6.68 -2.14 12.01
N THR A 117 7.31 -3.23 11.55
CA THR A 117 7.08 -4.59 12.08
C THR A 117 8.14 -5.02 13.09
N LEU A 118 9.19 -4.22 13.32
CA LEU A 118 10.37 -4.63 14.08
C LEU A 118 10.43 -4.08 15.52
N TYR A 119 9.78 -2.95 15.79
CA TYR A 119 9.94 -2.22 17.05
C TYR A 119 8.67 -2.22 17.89
N SER A 120 8.82 -2.34 19.21
CA SER A 120 7.71 -2.30 20.17
C SER A 120 7.06 -0.91 20.32
N ALA A 121 7.76 0.14 19.90
CA ALA A 121 7.28 1.53 19.98
C ALA A 121 6.23 1.89 18.92
N VAL A 122 6.11 1.08 17.87
CA VAL A 122 5.19 1.29 16.76
C VAL A 122 4.37 0.04 16.50
N ARG A 123 3.26 0.20 15.79
CA ARG A 123 2.45 -0.93 15.30
C ARG A 123 2.62 -1.10 13.79
N PRO A 124 2.48 -2.32 13.25
CA PRO A 124 2.37 -2.53 11.81
C PRO A 124 1.21 -1.73 11.20
N PHE A 125 1.34 -1.39 9.92
CA PHE A 125 0.27 -0.75 9.16
C PHE A 125 -0.87 -1.74 8.92
N GLY A 126 -2.11 -1.31 9.21
CA GLY A 126 -3.31 -2.13 9.05
C GLY A 126 -3.88 -2.10 7.63
N CYS A 127 -3.05 -1.97 6.60
CA CYS A 127 -3.50 -1.88 5.22
C CYS A 127 -2.56 -2.59 4.25
N SER A 128 -3.17 -3.17 3.20
CA SER A 128 -2.46 -3.58 1.99
C SER A 128 -2.81 -2.63 0.86
N PHE A 129 -1.93 -2.50 -0.11
CA PHE A 129 -2.16 -1.64 -1.26
C PHE A 129 -1.47 -2.18 -2.50
N MET A 130 -2.04 -1.84 -3.65
CA MET A 130 -1.45 -2.11 -4.97
C MET A 130 -0.92 -0.80 -5.54
N LEU A 131 0.23 -0.88 -6.21
CA LEU A 131 0.80 0.20 -7.00
C LEU A 131 0.79 -0.21 -8.47
N GLY A 132 0.33 0.67 -9.33
CA GLY A 132 0.23 0.42 -10.77
C GLY A 132 0.77 1.59 -11.55
N SER A 133 1.56 1.30 -12.58
CA SER A 133 2.07 2.29 -13.51
C SER A 133 2.03 1.76 -14.93
N TYR A 134 2.16 2.70 -15.86
CA TYR A 134 2.44 2.40 -17.25
C TYR A 134 3.49 3.40 -17.74
N ASP A 135 4.52 2.89 -18.38
CA ASP A 135 5.49 3.67 -19.14
C ASP A 135 5.77 2.98 -20.48
N ASN A 136 6.25 3.73 -21.47
CA ASN A 136 6.59 3.20 -22.79
C ASN A 136 7.84 2.30 -22.75
N ASP A 137 8.77 2.59 -21.84
CA ASP A 137 10.01 1.83 -21.72
C ASP A 137 9.81 0.53 -20.92
N ASP A 138 9.11 0.62 -19.80
CA ASP A 138 8.91 -0.47 -18.83
C ASP A 138 7.58 -1.24 -18.99
N GLY A 139 6.67 -0.72 -19.82
CA GLY A 139 5.33 -1.24 -20.03
C GLY A 139 4.41 -1.07 -18.80
N ALA A 140 3.29 -1.81 -18.81
CA ALA A 140 2.40 -1.90 -17.66
C ALA A 140 3.05 -2.69 -16.53
N GLN A 141 3.06 -2.15 -15.31
CA GLN A 141 3.57 -2.82 -14.11
C GLN A 141 2.56 -2.70 -12.97
N LEU A 142 2.40 -3.78 -12.20
CA LEU A 142 1.48 -3.87 -11.07
C LEU A 142 2.17 -4.62 -9.94
N TYR A 143 2.24 -4.00 -8.77
CA TYR A 143 2.80 -4.56 -7.54
C TYR A 143 1.76 -4.52 -6.42
N MET A 144 1.87 -5.44 -5.46
CA MET A 144 1.06 -5.44 -4.24
C MET A 144 1.96 -5.50 -3.02
N ILE A 145 1.65 -4.71 -1.99
CA ILE A 145 2.37 -4.68 -0.72
C ILE A 145 1.40 -4.94 0.44
N ASP A 146 1.82 -5.82 1.35
CA ASP A 146 1.05 -6.21 2.54
C ASP A 146 1.64 -5.64 3.84
N PRO A 147 0.93 -5.76 4.99
CA PRO A 147 1.40 -5.28 6.30
C PRO A 147 2.75 -5.81 6.79
N SER A 148 3.26 -6.91 6.22
CA SER A 148 4.59 -7.44 6.58
C SER A 148 5.73 -6.69 5.89
N GLY A 149 5.40 -5.90 4.86
CA GLY A 149 6.36 -5.23 4.00
C GLY A 149 6.89 -6.13 2.87
N VAL A 150 6.20 -7.22 2.55
CA VAL A 150 6.48 -8.01 1.34
C VAL A 150 5.85 -7.32 0.13
N SER A 151 6.62 -7.19 -0.94
CA SER A 151 6.13 -6.74 -2.25
C SER A 151 6.06 -7.92 -3.23
N TYR A 152 4.94 -8.05 -3.93
CA TYR A 152 4.66 -9.07 -4.95
C TYR A 152 4.59 -8.45 -6.35
#